data_AF-A0A835BJM8-F1
#
_entry.id   AF-A0A835BJM8-F1
#
_cell.length_a   1.000
_cell.length_b   1.000
_cell.length_c   1.000
_cell.angle_alpha   90.00
_cell.angle_beta   90.00
_cell.angle_gamma   90.00
#
_symmetry.space_group_name_H-M   'P 1'
#
loop_
_entity.id
_entity.type
_entity.pdbx_description
1 polymer ?
#
loop_
_entity_poly.entity_id
_entity_poly.type
_entity_poly.pdbx_seq_one_letter_code
_entity_poly.pdbx_strand_id
1 'polypeptide(L)'
;MKKGLTILHHAAGAGSTKATEFLLSKGIPVDIDYGRGTALCHAASNEQDKTLKVLLDHHANPNVTFYGHSTPLMAALVYHSLKSMKLLLKAGADVNGNGSLVPPLVFATMRGGYTNEVRLLLKAGADPNIPDDLGRLPVELAALNDCIEEVEMLFPLTSPIRGVVNWSVDGIISHAKLEDGKPLEKRHIVRRKAMFKSEASKAFKRKEYDMASKLYSLAIDHEPDATLYSNRSLCRLQMGDGEGALSDAYKCRTIQPDWAKGCYRQAAAHMLLGEHKQAHDALLDAQRLEPGNEEIERELR
;
A
#
# COMPACT_ATOMS: atom_id res chain seq x y z
N MET A 1 -4.26 -30.87 -2.30
CA MET A 1 -5.10 -30.12 -3.27
C MET A 1 -4.79 -28.64 -3.12
N LYS A 2 -4.25 -27.98 -4.15
CA LYS A 2 -4.18 -26.50 -4.12
C LYS A 2 -5.60 -26.00 -4.29
N LYS A 3 -6.17 -25.36 -3.27
CA LYS A 3 -7.45 -24.67 -3.42
C LYS A 3 -7.23 -23.55 -4.45
N GLY A 4 -8.08 -23.48 -5.46
CA GLY A 4 -8.07 -22.41 -6.46
C GLY A 4 -8.94 -21.24 -6.00
N LEU A 5 -8.74 -20.09 -6.65
CA LEU A 5 -9.64 -18.94 -6.53
C LEU A 5 -11.09 -19.40 -6.83
N THR A 6 -12.03 -19.12 -5.94
CA THR A 6 -13.43 -19.55 -6.10
C THR A 6 -14.30 -18.46 -6.72
N ILE A 7 -15.48 -18.83 -7.23
CA ILE A 7 -16.49 -17.90 -7.73
C ILE A 7 -16.92 -16.86 -6.68
N LEU A 8 -16.87 -17.20 -5.39
CA LEU A 8 -17.18 -16.26 -4.30
C LEU A 8 -16.13 -15.14 -4.20
N HIS A 9 -14.85 -15.45 -4.40
CA HIS A 9 -13.79 -14.44 -4.41
C HIS A 9 -13.94 -13.47 -5.58
N HIS A 10 -14.26 -14.00 -6.78
CA HIS A 10 -14.52 -13.16 -7.95
C HIS A 10 -15.74 -12.24 -7.74
N ALA A 11 -16.85 -12.79 -7.24
CA ALA A 11 -18.05 -12.00 -6.94
C ALA A 11 -17.75 -10.90 -5.91
N ALA A 12 -16.98 -11.22 -4.87
CA ALA A 12 -16.59 -10.29 -3.82
C ALA A 12 -15.69 -9.15 -4.34
N GLY A 13 -14.62 -9.49 -5.07
CA GLY A 13 -13.70 -8.50 -5.65
C GLY A 13 -14.38 -7.61 -6.70
N ALA A 14 -15.33 -8.15 -7.47
CA ALA A 14 -16.11 -7.39 -8.45
C ALA A 14 -17.28 -6.60 -7.86
N GLY A 15 -17.50 -6.65 -6.54
CA GLY A 15 -18.60 -5.92 -5.90
C GLY A 15 -20.00 -6.48 -6.21
N SER A 16 -20.10 -7.72 -6.69
CA SER A 16 -21.36 -8.33 -7.09
C SER A 16 -22.15 -8.83 -5.86
N THR A 17 -22.84 -7.90 -5.18
CA THR A 17 -23.57 -8.18 -3.93
C THR A 17 -24.62 -9.30 -4.11
N LYS A 18 -25.46 -9.23 -5.14
CA LYS A 18 -26.49 -10.26 -5.42
C LYS A 18 -25.91 -11.65 -5.68
N ALA A 19 -24.80 -11.71 -6.43
CA ALA A 19 -24.12 -12.96 -6.69
C ALA A 19 -23.53 -13.54 -5.41
N THR A 20 -22.93 -12.68 -4.57
CA THR A 20 -22.38 -13.06 -3.26
C THR A 20 -23.46 -13.63 -2.34
N GLU A 21 -24.60 -12.94 -2.19
CA GLU A 21 -25.75 -13.42 -1.40
C GLU A 21 -26.26 -14.77 -1.92
N PHE A 22 -26.45 -14.90 -3.23
CA PHE A 22 -26.89 -16.16 -3.84
C PHE A 22 -25.91 -17.30 -3.57
N LEU A 23 -24.61 -17.08 -3.74
CA LEU A 23 -23.57 -18.08 -3.50
C LEU A 23 -23.56 -18.55 -2.03
N LEU A 24 -23.66 -17.63 -1.09
CA LEU A 24 -23.74 -17.94 0.33
C LEU A 24 -25.05 -18.69 0.68
N SER A 25 -26.17 -18.34 0.05
CA SER A 25 -27.46 -19.05 0.22
C SER A 25 -27.42 -20.52 -0.23
N LYS A 26 -26.45 -20.89 -1.08
CA LYS A 26 -26.21 -22.28 -1.51
C LYS A 26 -25.29 -23.06 -0.55
N GLY A 27 -24.92 -22.47 0.59
CA GLY A 27 -24.10 -23.12 1.61
C GLY A 27 -22.61 -23.13 1.28
N ILE A 28 -22.14 -22.28 0.36
CA ILE A 28 -20.70 -22.10 0.12
C ILE A 28 -20.08 -21.52 1.40
N PRO A 29 -19.03 -22.14 1.98
CA PRO A 29 -18.36 -21.58 3.14
C PRO A 29 -17.84 -20.16 2.87
N VAL A 30 -18.11 -19.24 3.78
CA VAL A 30 -17.77 -17.81 3.62
C VAL A 30 -16.25 -17.57 3.65
N ASP A 31 -15.53 -18.32 4.49
CA ASP A 31 -14.08 -18.18 4.74
C ASP A 31 -13.24 -19.21 3.95
N ILE A 32 -13.59 -19.48 2.69
CA ILE A 32 -12.68 -20.25 1.83
C ILE A 32 -11.44 -19.40 1.60
N ASP A 33 -10.29 -19.87 2.06
CA ASP A 33 -8.98 -19.31 1.73
C ASP A 33 -8.24 -20.25 0.74
N TYR A 34 -7.67 -19.65 -0.30
CA TYR A 34 -6.87 -20.34 -1.32
C TYR A 34 -5.37 -20.01 -1.23
N GLY A 35 -4.92 -19.45 -0.10
CA GLY A 35 -3.55 -19.03 0.18
C GLY A 35 -3.28 -17.56 -0.18
N ARG A 36 -4.33 -16.79 -0.46
CA ARG A 36 -4.28 -15.37 -0.84
C ARG A 36 -5.37 -14.53 -0.18
N GLY A 37 -6.02 -15.08 0.84
CA GLY A 37 -7.11 -14.44 1.55
C GLY A 37 -8.47 -14.98 1.16
N THR A 38 -9.47 -14.58 1.92
CA THR A 38 -10.87 -14.96 1.73
C THR A 38 -11.59 -13.96 0.83
N ALA A 39 -12.83 -14.26 0.45
CA ALA A 39 -13.70 -13.32 -0.25
C ALA A 39 -13.78 -11.94 0.44
N LEU A 40 -13.71 -11.91 1.78
CA LEU A 40 -13.70 -10.67 2.57
C LEU A 40 -12.45 -9.82 2.28
N CYS A 41 -11.27 -10.44 2.17
CA CYS A 41 -10.04 -9.75 1.79
C CYS A 41 -10.16 -9.11 0.40
N HIS A 42 -10.74 -9.83 -0.57
CA HIS A 42 -10.94 -9.31 -1.91
C HIS A 42 -11.90 -8.13 -1.94
N ALA A 43 -13.02 -8.21 -1.21
CA ALA A 43 -13.95 -7.08 -1.11
C ALA A 43 -13.29 -5.85 -0.46
N ALA A 44 -12.47 -6.05 0.58
CA ALA A 44 -11.75 -4.97 1.24
C ALA A 44 -10.71 -4.30 0.34
N SER A 45 -9.88 -5.08 -0.38
CA SER A 45 -8.86 -4.57 -1.30
C SER A 45 -9.43 -3.88 -2.55
N ASN A 46 -10.69 -4.15 -2.90
CA ASN A 46 -11.36 -3.54 -4.06
C ASN A 46 -12.42 -2.51 -3.64
N GLU A 47 -12.42 -2.08 -2.38
CA GLU A 47 -13.30 -1.04 -1.84
C GLU A 47 -14.80 -1.36 -1.96
N GLN A 48 -15.16 -2.65 -1.97
CA GLN A 48 -16.52 -3.14 -2.19
C GLN A 48 -17.31 -3.21 -0.89
N ASP A 49 -17.56 -2.07 -0.25
CA ASP A 49 -18.18 -1.93 1.08
C ASP A 49 -19.52 -2.68 1.22
N LYS A 50 -20.39 -2.62 0.21
CA LYS A 50 -21.69 -3.33 0.22
C LYS A 50 -21.54 -4.85 0.24
N THR A 51 -20.62 -5.37 -0.56
CA THR A 51 -20.37 -6.81 -0.65
C THR A 51 -19.58 -7.30 0.56
N LEU A 52 -18.66 -6.49 1.06
CA LEU A 52 -17.97 -6.69 2.34
C LEU A 52 -18.98 -6.80 3.48
N LYS A 53 -20.00 -5.92 3.53
CA LYS A 53 -21.08 -6.02 4.50
C LYS A 53 -21.82 -7.35 4.43
N VAL A 54 -22.22 -7.81 3.23
CA VAL A 54 -22.89 -9.12 3.06
C VAL A 54 -22.02 -10.24 3.61
N LEU A 55 -20.72 -10.25 3.32
CA LEU A 55 -19.82 -11.28 3.82
C LEU A 55 -19.76 -11.28 5.36
N LEU A 56 -19.69 -10.10 5.99
CA LEU A 56 -19.71 -9.97 7.45
C LEU A 56 -21.06 -10.35 8.08
N ASP A 57 -22.18 -10.01 7.43
CA ASP A 57 -23.53 -10.41 7.86
C ASP A 57 -23.71 -11.95 7.80
N HIS A 58 -22.91 -12.62 6.95
CA HIS A 58 -22.77 -14.08 6.88
C HIS A 58 -21.59 -14.64 7.71
N HIS A 59 -21.14 -13.90 8.71
CA HIS A 59 -20.12 -14.31 9.70
C HIS A 59 -18.72 -14.57 9.12
N ALA A 60 -18.33 -13.90 8.03
CA ALA A 60 -16.93 -13.91 7.58
C ALA A 60 -15.99 -13.44 8.71
N ASN A 61 -14.88 -14.15 8.93
CA ASN A 61 -13.91 -13.77 9.94
C ASN A 61 -13.14 -12.49 9.52
N PRO A 62 -13.28 -11.36 10.26
CA PRO A 62 -12.62 -10.10 9.89
C PRO A 62 -11.11 -10.07 10.21
N ASN A 63 -10.60 -11.06 10.93
CA ASN A 63 -9.22 -11.14 11.41
C ASN A 63 -8.36 -12.15 10.64
N VAL A 64 -8.79 -12.55 9.44
CA VAL A 64 -7.98 -13.42 8.58
C VAL A 64 -6.69 -12.71 8.18
N THR A 65 -5.57 -13.43 8.22
CA THR A 65 -4.29 -12.94 7.72
C THR A 65 -4.02 -13.52 6.34
N PHE A 66 -3.64 -12.69 5.39
CA PHE A 66 -3.28 -13.10 4.04
C PHE A 66 -1.96 -12.46 3.61
N TYR A 67 -1.30 -13.05 2.62
CA TYR A 67 0.02 -12.63 2.13
C TYR A 67 1.15 -12.60 3.16
N GLY A 68 0.96 -13.29 4.29
CA GLY A 68 1.91 -13.38 5.40
C GLY A 68 1.58 -12.40 6.52
N HIS A 69 1.22 -11.15 6.20
CA HIS A 69 1.08 -10.09 7.20
C HIS A 69 0.04 -9.00 6.86
N SER A 70 -1.02 -9.33 6.12
CA SER A 70 -2.10 -8.37 5.79
C SER A 70 -3.42 -8.83 6.37
N THR A 71 -4.20 -7.91 6.93
CA THR A 71 -5.58 -8.14 7.42
C THR A 71 -6.57 -7.39 6.54
N PRO A 72 -7.87 -7.77 6.53
CA PRO A 72 -8.91 -6.99 5.85
C PRO A 72 -8.92 -5.51 6.26
N LEU A 73 -8.66 -5.21 7.54
CA LEU A 73 -8.60 -3.83 8.03
C LEU A 73 -7.42 -3.07 7.42
N MET A 74 -6.23 -3.70 7.38
CA MET A 74 -5.06 -3.11 6.72
C MET A 74 -5.28 -2.91 5.22
N ALA A 75 -5.95 -3.84 4.54
CA ALA A 75 -6.33 -3.64 3.14
C ALA A 75 -7.24 -2.42 3.01
N ALA A 76 -8.34 -2.35 3.74
CA ALA A 76 -9.24 -1.19 3.69
C ALA A 76 -8.51 0.14 3.98
N LEU A 77 -7.52 0.13 4.88
CA LEU A 77 -6.67 1.28 5.20
C LEU A 77 -5.73 1.67 4.04
N VAL A 78 -5.03 0.71 3.43
CA VAL A 78 -4.13 0.96 2.27
C VAL A 78 -4.91 1.56 1.09
N TYR A 79 -6.16 1.15 0.93
CA TYR A 79 -7.06 1.63 -0.12
C TYR A 79 -7.95 2.82 0.30
N HIS A 80 -7.72 3.43 1.48
CA HIS A 80 -8.48 4.59 1.97
C HIS A 80 -10.01 4.38 2.05
N SER A 81 -10.46 3.13 2.18
CA SER A 81 -11.88 2.78 2.22
C SER A 81 -12.45 2.91 3.63
N LEU A 82 -12.72 4.15 4.07
CA LEU A 82 -13.30 4.45 5.39
C LEU A 82 -14.59 3.66 5.69
N LYS A 83 -15.42 3.41 4.66
CA LYS A 83 -16.65 2.61 4.82
C LYS A 83 -16.34 1.16 5.17
N SER A 84 -15.40 0.54 4.44
CA SER A 84 -14.95 -0.82 4.71
C SER A 84 -14.29 -0.93 6.08
N MET A 85 -13.44 0.03 6.46
CA MET A 85 -12.84 0.08 7.79
C MET A 85 -13.91 0.11 8.90
N LYS A 86 -14.93 0.97 8.78
CA LYS A 86 -16.04 1.03 9.75
C LYS A 86 -16.78 -0.29 9.88
N LEU A 87 -17.05 -0.97 8.77
CA LEU A 87 -17.73 -2.27 8.77
C LEU A 87 -16.88 -3.35 9.43
N LEU A 88 -15.59 -3.41 9.11
CA LEU A 88 -14.66 -4.38 9.68
C LEU A 88 -14.48 -4.18 11.19
N LEU A 89 -14.27 -2.94 11.64
CA LEU A 89 -14.15 -2.62 13.06
C LEU A 89 -15.43 -2.96 13.84
N LYS A 90 -16.61 -2.68 13.27
CA LYS A 90 -17.90 -3.08 13.86
C LYS A 90 -18.05 -4.60 13.96
N ALA A 91 -17.47 -5.35 13.03
CA ALA A 91 -17.49 -6.81 13.04
C ALA A 91 -16.42 -7.43 13.97
N GLY A 92 -15.62 -6.63 14.67
CA GLY A 92 -14.59 -7.11 15.59
C GLY A 92 -13.23 -7.35 14.94
N ALA A 93 -12.92 -6.65 13.83
CA ALA A 93 -11.55 -6.58 13.36
C ALA A 93 -10.64 -6.01 14.46
N ASP A 94 -9.48 -6.63 14.65
CA ASP A 94 -8.47 -6.18 15.59
C ASP A 94 -7.89 -4.84 15.13
N VAL A 95 -8.25 -3.79 15.84
CA VAL A 95 -7.87 -2.40 15.56
C VAL A 95 -6.36 -2.17 15.72
N ASN A 96 -5.68 -2.97 16.56
CA ASN A 96 -4.23 -2.93 16.74
C ASN A 96 -3.51 -3.83 15.73
N GLY A 97 -4.27 -4.63 14.97
CA GLY A 97 -3.83 -5.36 13.79
C GLY A 97 -2.82 -6.46 14.09
N ASN A 98 -3.05 -7.28 15.12
CA ASN A 98 -2.22 -8.45 15.36
C ASN A 98 -2.11 -9.31 14.08
N GLY A 99 -0.88 -9.68 13.71
CA GLY A 99 -0.59 -10.35 12.44
C GLY A 99 -0.41 -9.43 11.23
N SER A 100 -0.54 -8.10 11.38
CA SER A 100 -0.19 -7.12 10.35
C SER A 100 1.30 -6.80 10.38
N LEU A 101 1.88 -6.41 9.24
CA LEU A 101 3.30 -6.01 9.15
C LEU A 101 3.60 -4.77 10.01
N VAL A 102 2.65 -3.85 10.07
CA VAL A 102 2.68 -2.62 10.85
C VAL A 102 1.29 -2.46 11.49
N PRO A 103 1.19 -2.03 12.77
CA PRO A 103 -0.09 -1.72 13.40
C PRO A 103 -0.88 -0.67 12.58
N PRO A 104 -2.21 -0.77 12.47
CA PRO A 104 -3.00 0.14 11.63
C PRO A 104 -2.83 1.62 11.97
N LEU A 105 -2.77 1.97 13.27
CA LEU A 105 -2.59 3.36 13.70
C LEU A 105 -1.18 3.87 13.40
N VAL A 106 -0.16 3.03 13.58
CA VAL A 106 1.22 3.35 13.16
C VAL A 106 1.24 3.58 11.65
N PHE A 107 0.69 2.68 10.84
CA PHE A 107 0.64 2.84 9.39
C PHE A 107 -0.02 4.15 8.95
N ALA A 108 -1.15 4.51 9.58
CA ALA A 108 -1.89 5.73 9.28
C ALA A 108 -1.08 7.00 9.62
N THR A 109 -0.21 6.96 10.63
CA THR A 109 0.60 8.11 11.07
C THR A 109 1.99 8.16 10.43
N MET A 110 2.39 7.12 9.68
CA MET A 110 3.70 7.08 9.01
C MET A 110 3.85 8.14 7.91
N ARG A 111 2.73 8.68 7.40
CA ARG A 111 2.68 9.72 6.37
C ARG A 111 1.41 10.55 6.52
N GLY A 112 1.44 11.79 6.03
CA GLY A 112 0.25 12.64 6.02
C GLY A 112 -0.88 12.14 5.13
N GLY A 113 -2.09 12.64 5.37
CA GLY A 113 -3.29 12.37 4.55
C GLY A 113 -4.21 11.26 5.06
N TYR A 114 -4.00 10.76 6.28
CA TYR A 114 -4.79 9.70 6.91
C TYR A 114 -5.61 10.17 8.13
N THR A 115 -5.80 11.48 8.27
CA THR A 115 -6.40 12.09 9.45
C THR A 115 -7.77 11.49 9.80
N ASN A 116 -8.59 11.16 8.79
CA ASN A 116 -9.89 10.53 9.00
C ASN A 116 -9.78 9.07 9.46
N GLU A 117 -8.81 8.34 8.94
CA GLU A 117 -8.48 6.97 9.30
C GLU A 117 -7.89 6.90 10.71
N VAL A 118 -6.96 7.80 11.06
CA VAL A 118 -6.45 7.97 12.44
C VAL A 118 -7.60 8.20 13.40
N ARG A 119 -8.49 9.16 13.08
CA ARG A 119 -9.68 9.45 13.89
C ARG A 119 -10.59 8.23 14.05
N LEU A 120 -10.79 7.45 12.98
CA LEU A 120 -11.60 6.25 13.01
C LEU A 120 -10.98 5.15 13.88
N LEU A 121 -9.68 4.91 13.73
CA LEU A 121 -8.93 3.91 14.48
C LEU A 121 -8.94 4.24 15.98
N LEU A 122 -8.69 5.50 16.36
CA LEU A 122 -8.76 5.94 17.76
C LEU A 122 -10.17 5.77 18.34
N LYS A 123 -11.21 6.13 17.59
CA LYS A 123 -12.61 5.90 18.00
C LYS A 123 -12.95 4.42 18.19
N ALA A 124 -12.27 3.53 17.48
CA ALA A 124 -12.42 2.09 17.59
C ALA A 124 -11.51 1.45 18.66
N GLY A 125 -10.78 2.26 19.43
CA GLY A 125 -9.94 1.78 20.54
C GLY A 125 -8.53 1.35 20.14
N ALA A 126 -7.99 1.88 19.03
CA ALA A 126 -6.57 1.74 18.73
C ALA A 126 -5.72 2.26 19.89
N ASP A 127 -4.72 1.50 20.33
CA ASP A 127 -3.79 1.93 21.36
C ASP A 127 -2.72 2.86 20.75
N PRO A 128 -2.69 4.16 21.10
CA PRO A 128 -1.72 5.12 20.59
C PRO A 128 -0.33 4.95 21.21
N ASN A 129 -0.15 4.02 22.15
CA ASN A 129 1.13 3.71 22.79
C ASN A 129 1.82 2.49 22.16
N ILE A 130 1.27 1.90 21.10
CA ILE A 130 1.96 0.86 20.33
C ILE A 130 2.97 1.53 19.38
N PRO A 131 4.28 1.29 19.56
CA PRO A 131 5.28 1.90 18.72
C PRO A 131 5.39 1.21 17.35
N ASP A 132 6.05 1.90 16.41
CA ASP A 132 6.60 1.27 15.22
C ASP A 132 7.76 0.31 15.54
N ASP A 133 8.35 -0.30 14.51
CA ASP A 133 9.50 -1.22 14.61
C ASP A 133 10.82 -0.55 15.07
N LEU A 134 10.76 0.74 15.40
CA LEU A 134 11.86 1.61 15.79
C LEU A 134 11.61 2.27 17.15
N GLY A 135 10.48 1.98 17.80
CA GLY A 135 10.13 2.52 19.11
C GLY A 135 9.41 3.86 19.09
N ARG A 136 9.06 4.41 17.91
CA ARG A 136 8.33 5.68 17.80
C ARG A 136 6.84 5.47 17.97
N LEU A 137 6.23 6.28 18.79
CA LEU A 137 4.78 6.31 18.95
C LEU A 137 4.11 7.02 17.77
N PRO A 138 2.86 6.69 17.44
CA PRO A 138 2.05 7.39 16.45
C PRO A 138 2.10 8.92 16.55
N VAL A 139 2.13 9.49 17.77
CA VAL A 139 2.18 10.95 17.96
C VAL A 139 3.51 11.56 17.48
N GLU A 140 4.62 10.84 17.60
CA GLU A 140 5.93 11.27 17.09
C GLU A 140 5.97 11.19 15.57
N LEU A 141 5.37 10.14 14.99
CA LEU A 141 5.26 9.99 13.54
C LEU A 141 4.40 11.09 12.92
N ALA A 142 3.26 11.42 13.53
CA ALA A 142 2.42 12.54 13.11
C ALA A 142 3.18 13.87 13.17
N ALA A 143 3.96 14.09 14.22
CA ALA A 143 4.76 15.30 14.39
C ALA A 143 5.90 15.41 13.35
N LEU A 144 6.59 14.31 13.04
CA LEU A 144 7.62 14.27 11.99
C LEU A 144 7.07 14.50 10.59
N ASN A 145 5.79 14.19 10.36
CA ASN A 145 5.11 14.43 9.09
C ASN A 145 4.36 15.78 9.06
N ASP A 146 4.63 16.69 10.00
CA ASP A 146 3.96 18.00 10.15
C ASP A 146 2.41 17.90 10.19
N CYS A 147 1.87 16.79 10.68
CA CYS A 147 0.43 16.52 10.76
C CYS A 147 -0.15 16.99 12.10
N ILE A 148 -0.27 18.31 12.28
CA ILE A 148 -0.68 18.94 13.55
C ILE A 148 -2.01 18.38 14.08
N GLU A 149 -3.03 18.25 13.22
CA GLU A 149 -4.34 17.71 13.63
C GLU A 149 -4.24 16.28 14.19
N GLU A 150 -3.34 15.46 13.64
CA GLU A 150 -3.10 14.11 14.14
C GLU A 150 -2.37 14.13 15.49
N VAL A 151 -1.41 15.04 15.67
CA VAL A 151 -0.75 15.26 16.97
C VAL A 151 -1.77 15.66 18.03
N GLU A 152 -2.68 16.60 17.72
CA GLU A 152 -3.75 17.03 18.62
C GLU A 152 -4.71 15.87 18.99
N MET A 153 -5.04 15.00 18.03
CA MET A 153 -5.88 13.83 18.30
C MET A 153 -5.18 12.79 19.18
N LEU A 154 -3.88 12.58 18.99
CA LEU A 154 -3.10 11.54 19.65
C LEU A 154 -2.61 11.96 21.04
N PHE A 155 -2.23 13.23 21.21
CA PHE A 155 -1.69 13.78 22.44
C PHE A 155 -2.48 13.41 23.71
N PRO A 156 -3.81 13.63 23.79
CA PRO A 156 -4.56 13.34 25.02
C PRO A 156 -4.68 11.84 25.33
N LEU A 157 -4.35 10.97 24.37
CA LEU A 157 -4.45 9.51 24.50
C LEU A 157 -3.08 8.84 24.68
N THR A 158 -1.99 9.59 24.52
CA THR A 158 -0.62 9.07 24.52
C THR A 158 0.07 9.34 25.85
N SER A 159 0.79 8.35 26.37
CA SER A 159 1.61 8.50 27.57
C SER A 159 2.82 9.41 27.30
N PRO A 160 3.28 10.20 28.28
CA PRO A 160 4.45 11.05 28.09
C PRO A 160 5.68 10.29 27.60
N ILE A 161 6.32 10.83 26.57
CA ILE A 161 7.48 10.21 25.91
C ILE A 161 8.76 10.66 26.62
N ARG A 162 9.61 9.68 26.94
CA ARG A 162 10.91 9.95 27.57
C ARG A 162 11.80 10.75 26.61
N GLY A 163 12.24 11.92 27.06
CA GLY A 163 13.09 12.83 26.27
C GLY A 163 12.35 14.06 25.74
N VAL A 164 11.01 14.02 25.71
CA VAL A 164 10.17 15.19 25.43
C VAL A 164 9.98 15.98 26.74
N VAL A 165 10.84 16.96 26.98
CA VAL A 165 10.82 17.76 28.23
C VAL A 165 9.54 18.58 28.37
N ASN A 166 9.08 19.18 27.27
CA ASN A 166 7.81 19.91 27.22
C ASN A 166 6.72 18.98 26.68
N TRP A 167 5.96 18.33 27.57
CA TRP A 167 4.86 17.44 27.17
C TRP A 167 3.59 18.25 26.82
N SER A 168 3.61 18.85 25.64
CA SER A 168 2.51 19.56 24.99
C SER A 168 2.54 19.28 23.49
N VAL A 169 1.47 19.64 22.76
CA VAL A 169 1.45 19.54 21.29
C VAL A 169 2.67 20.25 20.68
N ASP A 170 2.91 21.51 21.05
CA ASP A 170 4.07 22.28 20.56
C ASP A 170 5.41 21.65 20.95
N GLY A 171 5.50 21.11 22.16
CA GLY A 171 6.73 20.49 22.65
C GLY A 171 7.06 19.17 21.94
N ILE A 172 6.05 18.36 21.60
CA ILE A 172 6.21 17.15 20.79
C ILE A 172 6.64 17.52 19.37
N ILE A 173 5.98 18.50 18.75
CA ILE A 173 6.35 18.98 17.40
C ILE A 173 7.78 19.52 17.39
N SER A 174 8.15 20.31 18.38
CA SER A 174 9.50 20.85 18.52
C SER A 174 10.54 19.74 18.72
N HIS A 175 10.22 18.71 19.51
CA HIS A 175 11.08 17.55 19.70
C HIS A 175 11.27 16.76 18.40
N ALA A 176 10.19 16.48 17.68
CA ALA A 176 10.25 15.79 16.39
C ALA A 176 11.16 16.52 15.38
N LYS A 177 11.06 17.85 15.28
CA LYS A 177 11.93 18.68 14.43
C LYS A 177 13.41 18.61 14.81
N LEU A 178 13.72 18.40 16.08
CA LEU A 178 15.11 18.22 16.54
C LEU A 178 15.64 16.81 16.21
N GLU A 179 14.77 15.80 16.24
CA GLU A 179 15.12 14.43 15.84
C GLU A 179 15.20 14.27 14.32
N ASP A 180 14.51 15.12 13.57
CA ASP A 180 14.54 15.11 12.10
C ASP A 180 15.95 15.34 11.55
N GLY A 181 16.29 14.61 10.49
CA GLY A 181 17.60 14.65 9.85
C GLY A 181 18.75 13.94 10.59
N LYS A 182 18.55 13.43 11.81
CA LYS A 182 19.56 12.64 12.51
C LYS A 182 19.88 11.33 11.77
N PRO A 183 21.08 10.75 11.94
CA PRO A 183 21.46 9.48 11.30
C PRO A 183 20.49 8.33 11.57
N LEU A 184 19.87 8.33 12.76
CA LEU A 184 18.86 7.36 13.14
C LEU A 184 17.63 7.45 12.23
N GLU A 185 17.15 8.67 11.93
CA GLU A 185 16.02 8.89 11.03
C GLU A 185 16.33 8.45 9.59
N LYS A 186 17.54 8.73 9.11
CA LYS A 186 17.98 8.22 7.80
C LYS A 186 17.96 6.69 7.75
N ARG A 187 18.40 6.03 8.82
CA ARG A 187 18.34 4.56 8.93
C ARG A 187 16.89 4.05 8.93
N HIS A 188 15.96 4.81 9.50
CA HIS A 188 14.54 4.49 9.53
C HIS A 188 13.92 4.51 8.13
N ILE A 189 14.17 5.58 7.39
CA ILE A 189 13.71 5.76 6.01
C ILE A 189 14.18 4.59 5.14
N VAL A 190 15.47 4.26 5.20
CA VAL A 190 16.07 3.15 4.44
C VAL A 190 15.43 1.81 4.80
N ARG A 191 15.23 1.52 6.09
CA ARG A 191 14.63 0.26 6.55
C ARG A 191 13.19 0.10 6.07
N ARG A 192 12.35 1.14 6.21
CA ARG A 192 10.94 1.14 5.79
C ARG A 192 10.81 1.02 4.27
N LYS A 193 11.61 1.78 3.52
CA LYS A 193 11.71 1.64 2.06
C LYS A 193 12.06 0.21 1.64
N ALA A 194 13.07 -0.39 2.25
CA ALA A 194 13.49 -1.76 1.93
C ALA A 194 12.39 -2.78 2.26
N MET A 195 11.70 -2.60 3.39
CA MET A 195 10.57 -3.43 3.79
C MET A 195 9.44 -3.39 2.75
N PHE A 196 8.94 -2.19 2.40
CA PHE A 196 7.86 -2.05 1.42
C PHE A 196 8.27 -2.51 0.02
N LYS A 197 9.51 -2.24 -0.41
CA LYS A 197 10.04 -2.75 -1.69
C LYS A 197 10.07 -4.28 -1.74
N SER A 198 10.44 -4.92 -0.63
CA SER A 198 10.47 -6.39 -0.52
C SER A 198 9.06 -6.97 -0.63
N GLU A 199 8.08 -6.42 0.09
CA GLU A 199 6.69 -6.86 0.01
C GLU A 199 6.07 -6.57 -1.36
N ALA A 200 6.36 -5.41 -1.96
CA ALA A 200 5.92 -5.08 -3.31
C ALA A 200 6.46 -6.09 -4.34
N SER A 201 7.71 -6.51 -4.18
CA SER A 201 8.33 -7.53 -5.04
C SER A 201 7.68 -8.91 -4.88
N LYS A 202 7.28 -9.28 -3.65
CA LYS A 202 6.53 -10.53 -3.40
C LYS A 202 5.13 -10.48 -4.02
N ALA A 203 4.40 -9.38 -3.84
CA ALA A 203 3.10 -9.15 -4.46
C ALA A 203 3.18 -9.19 -5.99
N PHE A 204 4.21 -8.58 -6.57
CA PHE A 204 4.47 -8.61 -8.01
C PHE A 204 4.68 -10.05 -8.52
N LYS A 205 5.52 -10.86 -7.85
CA LYS A 205 5.74 -12.28 -8.21
C LYS A 205 4.45 -13.10 -8.14
N ARG A 206 3.53 -12.68 -7.27
CA ARG A 206 2.21 -13.28 -7.14
C ARG A 206 1.23 -12.79 -8.22
N LYS A 207 1.57 -11.81 -9.07
CA LYS A 207 0.69 -11.14 -10.04
C LYS A 207 -0.39 -10.26 -9.41
N GLU A 208 -0.17 -9.81 -8.19
CA GLU A 208 -1.03 -8.81 -7.51
C GLU A 208 -0.50 -7.41 -7.84
N TYR A 209 -0.60 -7.02 -9.10
CA TYR A 209 0.05 -5.81 -9.61
C TYR A 209 -0.46 -4.53 -8.96
N ASP A 210 -1.75 -4.50 -8.61
CA ASP A 210 -2.36 -3.37 -7.90
C ASP A 210 -1.78 -3.20 -6.49
N MET A 211 -1.79 -4.26 -5.68
CA MET A 211 -1.15 -4.25 -4.35
C MET A 211 0.35 -3.93 -4.43
N ALA A 212 1.06 -4.51 -5.41
CA ALA A 212 2.47 -4.21 -5.64
C ALA A 212 2.69 -2.72 -5.95
N SER A 213 1.83 -2.12 -6.78
CA SER A 213 1.87 -0.70 -7.12
C SER A 213 1.67 0.19 -5.88
N LYS A 214 0.71 -0.16 -5.02
CA LYS A 214 0.47 0.54 -3.75
C LYS A 214 1.67 0.44 -2.81
N LEU A 215 2.24 -0.75 -2.63
CA LEU A 215 3.44 -0.96 -1.80
C LEU A 215 4.67 -0.23 -2.35
N TYR A 216 4.87 -0.20 -3.67
CA TYR A 216 5.93 0.63 -4.26
C TYR A 216 5.69 2.13 -4.02
N SER A 217 4.44 2.57 -4.00
CA SER A 217 4.11 3.96 -3.66
C SER A 217 4.52 4.29 -2.22
N LEU A 218 4.22 3.40 -1.27
CA LEU A 218 4.69 3.54 0.12
C LEU A 218 6.23 3.59 0.22
N ALA A 219 6.93 2.78 -0.56
CA ALA A 219 8.39 2.82 -0.60
C ALA A 219 8.94 4.14 -1.17
N ILE A 220 8.27 4.69 -2.20
CA ILE A 220 8.62 5.97 -2.84
C ILE A 220 8.38 7.14 -1.89
N ASP A 221 7.28 7.11 -1.14
CA ASP A 221 6.92 8.15 -0.16
C ASP A 221 8.01 8.28 0.93
N HIS A 222 8.69 7.19 1.27
CA HIS A 222 9.84 7.24 2.19
C HIS A 222 11.11 7.79 1.54
N GLU A 223 11.55 7.22 0.42
CA GLU A 223 12.69 7.75 -0.32
C GLU A 223 12.62 7.34 -1.80
N PRO A 224 12.35 8.29 -2.70
CA PRO A 224 12.25 8.02 -4.13
C PRO A 224 13.56 7.46 -4.70
N ASP A 225 13.46 6.44 -5.56
CA ASP A 225 14.58 6.00 -6.38
C ASP A 225 14.09 5.50 -7.75
N ALA A 226 14.99 5.49 -8.74
CA ALA A 226 14.66 5.11 -10.11
C ALA A 226 14.14 3.67 -10.21
N THR A 227 14.65 2.74 -9.40
CA THR A 227 14.22 1.34 -9.42
C THR A 227 12.78 1.18 -8.93
N LEU A 228 12.36 1.93 -7.91
CA LEU A 228 10.98 1.91 -7.42
C LEU A 228 10.01 2.42 -8.47
N TYR A 229 10.31 3.54 -9.13
CA TYR A 229 9.50 4.04 -10.25
C TYR A 229 9.46 3.06 -11.42
N SER A 230 10.60 2.48 -11.82
CA SER A 230 10.64 1.47 -12.89
C SER A 230 9.80 0.23 -12.57
N ASN A 231 9.80 -0.22 -11.30
CA ASN A 231 9.02 -1.36 -10.86
C ASN A 231 7.53 -1.05 -10.74
N ARG A 232 7.16 0.14 -10.26
CA ARG A 232 5.76 0.59 -10.19
C ARG A 232 5.18 0.83 -11.59
N SER A 233 5.98 1.39 -12.51
CA SER A 233 5.65 1.49 -13.94
C SER A 233 5.31 0.12 -14.52
N LEU A 234 6.13 -0.90 -14.24
CA LEU A 234 5.84 -2.27 -14.67
C LEU A 234 4.52 -2.81 -14.10
N CYS A 235 4.20 -2.53 -12.83
CA CYS A 235 2.93 -2.92 -12.24
C CYS A 235 1.76 -2.27 -13.01
N ARG A 236 1.85 -0.97 -13.31
CA ARG A 236 0.84 -0.21 -14.04
C ARG A 236 0.63 -0.72 -15.47
N LEU A 237 1.71 -1.06 -16.19
CA LEU A 237 1.63 -1.72 -17.50
C LEU A 237 0.82 -3.02 -17.44
N GLN A 238 1.07 -3.85 -16.42
CA GLN A 238 0.34 -5.12 -16.26
C GLN A 238 -1.14 -4.92 -15.90
N MET A 239 -1.51 -3.74 -15.41
CA MET A 239 -2.90 -3.36 -15.13
C MET A 239 -3.58 -2.63 -16.31
N GLY A 240 -2.86 -2.36 -17.40
CA GLY A 240 -3.37 -1.56 -18.51
C GLY A 240 -3.37 -0.03 -18.26
N ASP A 241 -2.75 0.43 -17.18
CA ASP A 241 -2.60 1.86 -16.85
C ASP A 241 -1.39 2.44 -17.59
N GLY A 242 -1.58 2.80 -18.86
CA GLY A 242 -0.52 3.35 -19.72
C GLY A 242 -0.03 4.73 -19.28
N GLU A 243 -0.94 5.64 -18.92
CA GLU A 243 -0.59 7.01 -18.49
C GLU A 243 0.21 6.99 -17.19
N GLY A 244 -0.23 6.21 -16.20
CA GLY A 244 0.49 6.07 -14.95
C GLY A 244 1.84 5.35 -15.15
N ALA A 245 1.91 4.35 -16.03
CA ALA A 245 3.17 3.70 -16.36
C ALA A 245 4.17 4.67 -17.00
N LEU A 246 3.69 5.54 -17.89
CA LEU A 246 4.47 6.56 -18.57
C LEU A 246 5.00 7.61 -17.59
N SER A 247 4.14 8.11 -16.69
CA SER A 247 4.52 9.06 -15.64
C SER A 247 5.66 8.52 -14.76
N ASP A 248 5.57 7.26 -14.33
CA ASP A 248 6.63 6.61 -13.54
C ASP A 248 7.91 6.41 -14.37
N ALA A 249 7.79 6.06 -15.65
CA ALA A 249 8.94 5.91 -16.53
C ALA A 249 9.71 7.24 -16.71
N TYR A 250 9.00 8.36 -16.87
CA TYR A 250 9.63 9.67 -16.89
C TYR A 250 10.35 10.00 -15.58
N LYS A 251 9.71 9.77 -14.41
CA LYS A 251 10.37 9.96 -13.11
C LYS A 251 11.62 9.10 -12.95
N CYS A 252 11.57 7.85 -13.40
CA CYS A 252 12.73 6.96 -13.44
C CYS A 252 13.89 7.56 -14.26
N ARG A 253 13.61 8.04 -15.49
CA ARG A 253 14.62 8.67 -16.36
C ARG A 253 15.13 10.00 -15.82
N THR A 254 14.31 10.78 -15.12
CA THR A 254 14.75 12.03 -14.47
C THR A 254 15.74 11.74 -13.34
N ILE A 255 15.48 10.70 -12.53
CA ILE A 255 16.36 10.34 -11.40
C ILE A 255 17.64 9.66 -11.89
N GLN A 256 17.55 8.78 -12.90
CA GLN A 256 18.69 8.04 -13.43
C GLN A 256 18.66 8.01 -14.98
N PRO A 257 19.16 9.06 -15.65
CA PRO A 257 19.08 9.21 -17.11
C PRO A 257 19.91 8.19 -17.91
N ASP A 258 20.97 7.65 -17.31
CA ASP A 258 21.91 6.70 -17.90
C ASP A 258 21.46 5.23 -17.77
N TRP A 259 20.26 4.99 -17.24
CA TRP A 259 19.73 3.64 -17.05
C TRP A 259 18.71 3.28 -18.13
N ALA A 260 19.12 2.42 -19.07
CA ALA A 260 18.30 1.99 -20.20
C ALA A 260 16.92 1.42 -19.81
N LYS A 261 16.81 0.84 -18.60
CA LYS A 261 15.54 0.32 -18.10
C LYS A 261 14.44 1.39 -17.98
N GLY A 262 14.81 2.65 -17.71
CA GLY A 262 13.86 3.76 -17.75
C GLY A 262 13.28 3.98 -19.16
N CYS A 263 14.14 3.89 -20.18
CA CYS A 263 13.74 3.99 -21.58
C CYS A 263 12.82 2.82 -22.00
N TYR A 264 13.12 1.57 -21.61
CA TYR A 264 12.25 0.43 -21.89
C TYR A 264 10.86 0.58 -21.27
N ARG A 265 10.77 1.10 -20.04
CA ARG A 265 9.47 1.36 -19.38
C ARG A 265 8.68 2.42 -20.12
N GLN A 266 9.35 3.47 -20.58
CA GLN A 266 8.70 4.54 -21.35
C GLN A 266 8.20 4.02 -22.71
N ALA A 267 9.03 3.25 -23.42
CA ALA A 267 8.65 2.64 -24.69
C ALA A 267 7.42 1.74 -24.54
N ALA A 268 7.43 0.84 -23.55
CA ALA A 268 6.31 -0.04 -23.27
C ALA A 268 5.02 0.72 -22.91
N ALA A 269 5.14 1.85 -22.19
CA ALA A 269 3.99 2.69 -21.86
C ALA A 269 3.41 3.39 -23.10
N HIS A 270 4.26 3.98 -23.95
CA HIS A 270 3.82 4.54 -25.23
C HIS A 270 3.19 3.49 -26.14
N MET A 271 3.73 2.27 -26.19
CA MET A 271 3.13 1.16 -26.96
C MET A 271 1.73 0.81 -26.46
N LEU A 272 1.53 0.74 -25.14
CA LEU A 272 0.21 0.50 -24.55
C LEU A 272 -0.79 1.63 -24.87
N LEU A 273 -0.31 2.86 -25.04
CA LEU A 273 -1.11 4.03 -25.42
C LEU A 273 -1.31 4.18 -26.94
N GLY A 274 -0.70 3.33 -27.77
CA GLY A 274 -0.74 3.43 -29.23
C GLY A 274 0.15 4.53 -29.83
N GLU A 275 1.07 5.08 -29.04
CA GLU A 275 1.98 6.17 -29.41
C GLU A 275 3.28 5.63 -30.03
N HIS A 276 3.15 4.93 -31.16
CA HIS A 276 4.24 4.14 -31.75
C HIS A 276 5.51 4.94 -32.06
N LYS A 277 5.38 6.20 -32.48
CA LYS A 277 6.54 7.05 -32.77
C LYS A 277 7.35 7.34 -31.50
N GLN A 278 6.67 7.74 -30.43
CA GLN A 278 7.29 8.02 -29.13
C GLN A 278 7.86 6.75 -28.49
N ALA A 279 7.22 5.60 -28.70
CA ALA A 279 7.76 4.32 -28.28
C ALA A 279 9.09 4.00 -28.98
N HIS A 280 9.14 4.18 -30.30
CA HIS A 280 10.34 4.00 -31.10
C HIS A 280 11.46 4.97 -30.67
N ASP A 281 11.15 6.25 -30.46
CA ASP A 281 12.13 7.24 -30.00
C ASP A 281 12.72 6.85 -28.62
N ALA A 282 11.90 6.34 -27.70
CA ALA A 282 12.37 5.83 -26.42
C ALA A 282 13.24 4.57 -26.54
N LEU A 283 12.97 3.68 -27.50
CA LEU A 283 13.82 2.51 -27.78
C LEU A 283 15.17 2.92 -28.39
N LEU A 284 15.20 3.93 -29.25
CA LEU A 284 16.46 4.50 -29.75
C LEU A 284 17.32 5.06 -28.62
N ASP A 285 16.70 5.76 -27.66
CA ASP A 285 17.41 6.23 -26.46
C ASP A 285 17.96 5.05 -25.64
N ALA A 286 17.21 3.95 -25.51
CA ALA A 286 17.69 2.74 -24.85
C ALA A 286 18.89 2.12 -25.58
N GLN A 287 18.84 2.03 -26.91
CA GLN A 287 19.93 1.50 -27.75
C GLN A 287 21.23 2.29 -27.61
N ARG A 288 21.12 3.62 -27.46
CA ARG A 288 22.29 4.49 -27.23
C ARG A 288 22.96 4.21 -25.89
N LEU A 289 22.18 3.83 -24.87
CA LEU A 289 22.68 3.51 -23.53
C LEU A 289 23.23 2.08 -23.44
N GLU A 290 22.62 1.12 -24.15
CA GLU A 290 23.00 -0.30 -24.19
C GLU A 290 23.15 -0.80 -25.64
N PRO A 291 24.25 -0.43 -26.34
CA PRO A 291 24.48 -0.88 -27.71
C PRO A 291 24.69 -2.40 -27.79
N GLY A 292 24.07 -3.05 -28.79
CA GLY A 292 24.19 -4.50 -29.03
C GLY A 292 23.23 -5.38 -28.23
N ASN A 293 22.23 -4.79 -27.58
CA ASN A 293 21.17 -5.55 -26.93
C ASN A 293 20.16 -6.08 -27.99
N GLU A 294 20.17 -7.40 -28.20
CA GLU A 294 19.36 -8.10 -29.21
C GLU A 294 17.84 -7.89 -29.03
N GLU A 295 17.36 -7.61 -27.82
CA GLU A 295 15.94 -7.36 -27.57
C GLU A 295 15.51 -6.03 -28.18
N ILE A 296 16.34 -4.99 -28.07
CA ILE A 296 16.10 -3.67 -28.65
C ILE A 296 16.14 -3.74 -30.19
N GLU A 297 17.12 -4.46 -30.74
CA GLU A 297 17.26 -4.60 -32.19
C GLU A 297 16.08 -5.32 -32.83
N ARG A 298 15.40 -6.21 -32.09
CA ARG A 298 14.17 -6.86 -32.56
C ARG A 298 12.96 -5.94 -32.50
N GLU A 299 12.84 -5.10 -31.48
CA GLU A 299 11.70 -4.17 -31.34
C GLU A 299 11.80 -2.93 -32.25
N LEU A 300 13.00 -2.61 -32.74
CA LEU A 300 13.25 -1.50 -33.68
C LEU A 300 13.12 -1.88 -35.17
N ARG A 301 12.91 -3.16 -35.51
CA ARG A 301 12.77 -3.66 -36.90
C ARG A 301 11.31 -3.79 -37.32
#